data_AF-A0A3D2ZC88-F1
#
_entry.id   AF-A0A3D2ZC88-F1
#
_cell.length_a   1.000
_cell.length_b   1.000
_cell.length_c   1.000
_cell.angle_alpha   90.00
_cell.angle_beta   90.00
_cell.angle_gamma   90.00
#
_symmetry.space_group_name_H-M   'P 1'
#
loop_
_entity.id
_entity.type
_entity.pdbx_description
1 polymer ?
#
loop_
_entity_poly.entity_id
_entity_poly.type
_entity_poly.pdbx_seq_one_letter_code
_entity_poly.pdbx_strand_id
1 'polypeptide(L)' 'MLDRGYTKEQVERVARMYHSVSDASRAMGITPRSFSRLCRKYDIDTPWQRKRRSRTEAQRTDG' A
#
# COMPACT_ATOMS: atom_id res chain seq x y z
N MET A 1 2.13 -15.06 -11.92
CA MET A 1 3.52 -14.55 -11.81
C MET A 1 3.51 -13.12 -11.29
N LEU A 2 3.59 -12.85 -9.98
CA LEU A 2 3.73 -11.46 -9.47
C LEU A 2 4.46 -11.38 -8.11
N ASP A 3 5.28 -12.37 -7.75
CA ASP A 3 6.33 -12.20 -6.74
C ASP A 3 7.62 -11.85 -7.50
N ARG A 4 7.65 -10.67 -8.14
CA ARG A 4 8.94 -10.00 -8.36
C ARG A 4 9.50 -9.80 -6.96
N GLY A 5 10.69 -10.32 -6.65
CA GLY A 5 11.27 -10.41 -5.32
C GLY A 5 11.53 -9.06 -4.64
N TYR A 6 10.49 -8.25 -4.43
CA TYR A 6 10.54 -7.02 -3.67
C TYR A 6 10.61 -7.38 -2.19
N THR A 7 11.66 -6.94 -1.52
CA THR A 7 11.79 -7.18 -0.09
C THR A 7 10.86 -6.26 0.71
N LYS A 8 10.56 -6.66 1.96
CA LYS A 8 9.80 -5.83 2.89
C LYS A 8 10.39 -4.41 3.00
N GLU A 9 11.71 -4.31 3.08
CA GLU A 9 12.41 -3.02 3.20
C GLU A 9 12.26 -2.13 1.96
N GLN A 10 12.28 -2.72 0.76
CA GLN A 10 12.05 -1.96 -0.47
C GLN A 10 10.63 -1.39 -0.50
N VAL A 11 9.63 -2.22 -0.17
CA VAL A 11 8.23 -1.79 -0.12
C VAL A 11 8.03 -0.74 0.98
N GLU A 12 8.64 -0.91 2.15
CA GLU A 12 8.55 0.03 3.26
C GLU A 12 9.23 1.36 2.93
N ARG A 13 10.42 1.35 2.33
CA ARG A 13 11.14 2.57 1.95
C ARG A 13 10.33 3.40 0.97
N VAL A 14 9.79 2.76 -0.07
CA VAL A 14 8.93 3.44 -1.05
C VAL A 14 7.65 3.93 -0.37
N ALA A 15 7.07 3.14 0.52
CA ALA A 15 5.86 3.53 1.23
C ALA A 15 6.08 4.66 2.25
N ARG A 16 7.29 4.86 2.77
CA ARG A 16 7.63 6.03 3.59
C ARG A 16 7.95 7.26 2.74
N MET A 17 8.58 7.05 1.57
CA MET A 17 8.99 8.13 0.67
C MET A 17 7.81 8.77 -0.06
N TYR A 18 6.82 7.98 -0.47
CA TYR A 18 5.65 8.45 -1.20
C TYR A 18 4.42 8.45 -0.29
N HIS A 19 3.52 9.41 -0.44
CA HIS A 19 2.32 9.54 0.39
C HIS A 19 1.07 8.88 -0.24
N SER A 20 1.21 8.27 -1.42
CA SER A 20 0.13 7.63 -2.16
C SER A 20 0.55 6.27 -2.73
N VAL A 21 -0.41 5.33 -2.79
CA VAL A 21 -0.22 4.02 -3.45
C VAL A 21 0.11 4.20 -4.94
N SER A 22 -0.48 5.21 -5.58
CA SER A 22 -0.29 5.46 -7.01
C SER A 22 1.15 5.84 -7.32
N ASP A 23 1.71 6.79 -6.57
CA ASP A 23 3.10 7.24 -6.76
C ASP A 23 4.09 6.14 -6.39
N ALA A 24 3.84 5.46 -5.26
CA ALA A 24 4.66 4.32 -4.82
C ALA A 24 4.67 3.18 -5.85
N SER A 25 3.50 2.86 -6.42
CA SER A 25 3.37 1.83 -7.45
C SER A 25 4.07 2.22 -8.76
N ARG A 26 3.99 3.50 -9.14
CA ARG A 26 4.69 4.05 -10.31
C ARG A 26 6.20 3.99 -10.13
N ALA A 27 6.71 4.35 -8.96
CA ALA A 27 8.13 4.29 -8.63
C ALA A 27 8.67 2.85 -8.65
N MET A 28 7.87 1.88 -8.23
CA MET A 28 8.24 0.45 -8.28
C MET A 28 7.98 -0.20 -9.66
N GLY A 29 7.32 0.50 -10.58
CA GLY A 29 6.93 -0.05 -11.89
C GLY A 29 5.91 -1.19 -11.80
N ILE A 30 5.05 -1.15 -10.78
CA ILE A 30 3.98 -2.15 -10.57
C ILE A 30 2.61 -1.47 -10.54
N THR A 31 1.55 -2.29 -10.61
CA THR A 31 0.20 -1.75 -10.46
C THR A 31 -0.09 -1.36 -9.00
N PRO A 32 -0.96 -0.36 -8.75
CA PRO A 32 -1.41 0.00 -7.41
C PRO A 32 -2.00 -1.18 -6.63
N ARG A 33 -2.67 -2.10 -7.33
CA ARG A 33 -3.26 -3.32 -6.75
C ARG A 33 -2.18 -4.30 -6.27
N SER A 34 -1.10 -4.46 -7.04
CA SER A 34 0.05 -5.27 -6.62
C SER A 34 0.76 -4.64 -5.43
N PHE A 35 0.98 -3.32 -5.45
CA PHE A 35 1.60 -2.60 -4.33
C PHE A 35 0.77 -2.76 -3.04
N SER A 36 -0.55 -2.60 -3.13
CA SER A 36 -1.46 -2.79 -2.00
C SER A 36 -1.42 -4.22 -1.42
N ARG A 37 -1.24 -5.24 -2.28
CA ARG A 37 -1.07 -6.63 -1.84
C ARG A 37 0.28 -6.83 -1.13
N LEU A 38 1.36 -6.23 -1.62
CA LEU A 38 2.67 -6.30 -0.96
C LEU A 38 2.65 -5.62 0.42
N CYS A 39 2.03 -4.45 0.55
CA CYS A 39 1.87 -3.79 1.85
C CYS A 39 1.10 -4.66 2.85
N ARG A 40 0.04 -5.36 2.41
CA ARG A 40 -0.70 -6.32 3.25
C ARG A 40 0.11 -7.57 3.57
N LYS A 41 0.85 -8.10 2.60
CA LYS A 41 1.68 -9.31 2.77
C LYS A 41 2.80 -9.08 3.81
N TYR A 42 3.37 -7.88 3.84
CA TYR A 42 4.48 -7.53 4.73
C TYR A 42 4.05 -6.77 6.00
N ASP A 43 2.75 -6.58 6.19
CA ASP A 43 2.15 -5.79 7.27
C ASP A 43 2.79 -4.39 7.41
N ILE A 44 2.96 -3.71 6.27
CA ILE A 44 3.54 -2.36 6.22
C ILE A 44 2.42 -1.36 6.46
N ASP A 45 2.49 -0.66 7.59
CA ASP A 45 1.50 0.34 7.97
C ASP A 45 1.85 1.69 7.35
N THR A 46 1.16 2.02 6.26
CA THR A 46 1.46 3.24 5.49
C THR A 46 0.68 4.45 6.01
N PRO A 47 1.25 5.66 5.92
CA PRO A 47 0.59 6.88 6.40
C PRO A 47 -0.82 7.09 5.83
N TRP A 48 -1.04 6.72 4.57
CA TRP A 48 -2.36 6.84 3.93
C TRP A 48 -3.30 5.67 4.25
N GLN A 49 -2.81 4.47 4.59
CA GLN A 49 -3.67 3.40 5.10
C GLN A 49 -4.34 3.82 6.40
N ARG A 50 -3.64 4.58 7.25
CA ARG A 50 -4.21 5.22 8.44
C ARG A 50 -5.39 6.13 8.07
N LYS A 51 -5.22 7.00 7.07
CA LYS A 51 -6.29 7.90 6.56
C LYS A 51 -7.44 7.14 5.89
N ARG A 52 -7.17 5.99 5.25
CA ARG A 52 -8.20 5.14 4.63
C ARG A 52 -9.00 4.33 5.65
N ARG A 53 -8.40 3.89 6.76
CA ARG A 53 -9.15 3.25 7.86
C ARG A 53 -10.20 4.21 8.44
N SER A 54 -9.83 5.47 8.66
CA SER A 54 -10.80 6.50 9.10
C SER A 54 -11.96 6.73 8.12
N ARG A 55 -11.79 6.47 6.81
CA ARG A 55 -12.87 6.57 5.81
C ARG A 55 -13.64 5.26 5.59
N THR A 56 -13.00 4.11 5.78
CA THR A 56 -13.64 2.80 5.58
C THR A 56 -14.45 2.37 6.81
N GLU A 57 -14.07 2.84 8.00
CA GLU A 57 -14.87 2.70 9.22
C GLU A 57 -16.20 3.45 9.11
N ALA A 58 -16.23 4.55 8.34
CA ALA A 58 -17.47 5.26 7.96
C ALA A 58 -18.25 4.60 6.81
N GLN A 59 -17.81 3.46 6.27
CA GLN A 59 -18.46 2.77 5.14
C GLN A 59 -18.94 1.35 5.49
N ARG A 60 -18.81 0.92 6.76
CA ARG A 60 -19.39 -0.34 7.27
C ARG A 60 -20.59 -0.11 8.20
N THR A 61 -20.95 1.14 8.44
CA THR A 61 -22.16 1.60 9.13
C THR A 61 -23.14 2.22 8.13
N ASP A 62 -23.29 1.60 6.96
CA ASP A 62 -24.47 1.75 6.11
C ASP A 62 -24.64 0.44 5.33
N GLY A 63 -25.88 -0.03 5.24
CA GLY A 63 -26.30 -1.42 5.02
C GLY A 63 -26.12 -1.99 3.63
#